data_AF-A0A0F9MLW7-F1
#
_entry.id   AF-A0A0F9MLW7-F1
#
_cell.length_a   1.000
_cell.length_b   1.000
_cell.length_c   1.000
_cell.angle_alpha   90.00
_cell.angle_beta   90.00
_cell.angle_gamma   90.00
#
_symmetry.space_group_name_H-M   'P 1'
#
loop_
_entity.id
_entity.type
_entity.pdbx_description
1 polymer ?
#
loop_
_entity_poly.entity_id
_entity_poly.type
_entity_poly.pdbx_seq_one_letter_code
_entity_poly.pdbx_strand_id
1 'polypeptide(L)'
;MSTYDQWIADFVSKQRIIRGACGRAVNEMAKAFPELKRVAGWVVFKGGRSEHFWCVTPDGSIVDPTASQFGELLRYHEFQPGGEVRVGRCMNCGDGIYAQVQGLDDRSAARSVCTPECAQELEASLSFEAFELRGAPT
;
A
#
# COMPACT_ATOMS: atom_id res chain seq x y z
N MET A 1 -26.93 -15.41 0.07
CA MET A 1 -25.50 -15.06 -0.01
C MET A 1 -25.09 -15.17 -1.46
N SER A 2 -24.47 -14.15 -2.02
CA SER A 2 -23.89 -14.21 -3.36
C SER A 2 -22.72 -15.20 -3.38
N THR A 3 -22.31 -15.65 -4.57
CA THR A 3 -21.09 -16.45 -4.75
C THR A 3 -19.84 -15.74 -4.23
N TYR A 4 -19.81 -14.41 -4.33
CA TYR A 4 -18.73 -13.58 -3.78
C TYR A 4 -18.71 -13.61 -2.25
N ASP A 5 -19.85 -13.45 -1.57
CA ASP A 5 -19.92 -13.46 -0.10
C ASP A 5 -19.37 -14.78 0.48
N GLN A 6 -19.69 -15.89 -0.18
CA GLN A 6 -19.21 -17.21 0.25
C GLN A 6 -17.70 -17.36 0.04
N TRP A 7 -17.17 -16.89 -1.09
CA TRP A 7 -15.74 -16.87 -1.32
C TRP A 7 -15.02 -16.00 -0.29
N ILE A 8 -15.58 -14.82 0.04
CA ILE A 8 -15.02 -13.89 1.02
C ILE A 8 -15.00 -14.54 2.41
N ALA A 9 -16.10 -15.16 2.84
CA ALA A 9 -16.18 -15.86 4.12
C ALA A 9 -15.13 -17.00 4.21
N ASP A 10 -14.99 -17.79 3.16
CA ASP A 10 -13.99 -18.86 3.06
C ASP A 10 -12.56 -18.32 3.08
N PHE A 11 -12.29 -17.21 2.39
CA PHE A 11 -10.98 -16.57 2.40
C PHE A 11 -10.64 -16.05 3.80
N VAL A 12 -11.55 -15.27 4.42
CA VAL A 12 -11.37 -14.64 5.73
C VAL A 12 -11.17 -15.71 6.82
N SER A 13 -11.96 -16.79 6.82
CA SER A 13 -11.85 -17.86 7.82
C SER A 13 -10.49 -18.56 7.84
N LYS A 14 -9.77 -18.56 6.71
CA LYS A 14 -8.43 -19.14 6.58
C LYS A 14 -7.31 -18.18 7.00
N GLN A 15 -7.62 -16.90 7.25
CA GLN A 15 -6.61 -15.91 7.63
C GLN A 15 -6.51 -15.76 9.13
N ARG A 16 -5.28 -15.89 9.65
CA ARG A 16 -4.97 -15.50 11.04
C ARG A 16 -5.05 -13.98 11.22
N ILE A 17 -4.63 -13.20 10.23
CA ILE A 17 -4.65 -11.74 10.21
C ILE A 17 -5.04 -11.28 8.81
N ILE A 18 -6.13 -10.51 8.69
CA ILE A 18 -6.61 -9.97 7.41
C ILE A 18 -5.98 -8.62 7.03
N ARG A 19 -5.46 -7.89 8.02
CA ARG A 19 -4.83 -6.58 7.81
C ARG A 19 -3.62 -6.73 6.90
N GLY A 20 -3.57 -5.92 5.84
CA GLY A 20 -2.50 -5.95 4.84
C GLY A 20 -2.62 -7.07 3.80
N ALA A 21 -3.66 -7.92 3.87
CA ALA A 21 -3.87 -9.00 2.91
C ALA A 21 -4.63 -8.57 1.65
N CYS A 22 -5.06 -7.30 1.54
CA CYS A 22 -5.96 -6.82 0.48
C CYS A 22 -5.42 -7.07 -0.94
N GLY A 23 -4.14 -6.79 -1.21
CA GLY A 23 -3.53 -7.05 -2.52
C GLY A 23 -3.57 -8.53 -2.90
N ARG A 24 -3.26 -9.44 -1.96
CA ARG A 24 -3.32 -10.89 -2.19
C ARG A 24 -4.76 -11.36 -2.37
N ALA A 25 -5.65 -10.96 -1.49
CA ALA A 25 -7.07 -11.34 -1.51
C ALA A 25 -7.72 -10.96 -2.84
N VAL A 26 -7.52 -9.72 -3.30
CA VAL A 26 -8.05 -9.23 -4.57
C VAL A 26 -7.46 -9.97 -5.77
N ASN A 27 -6.15 -10.28 -5.74
CA ASN A 27 -5.53 -11.07 -6.81
C ASN A 27 -6.08 -12.51 -6.86
N GLU A 28 -6.33 -13.15 -5.72
CA GLU A 28 -6.93 -14.49 -5.68
C GLU A 28 -8.41 -14.45 -6.10
N MET A 29 -9.14 -13.42 -5.68
CA MET A 29 -10.54 -13.24 -6.04
C MET A 29 -10.72 -12.99 -7.55
N ALA A 30 -9.90 -12.13 -8.14
CA ALA A 30 -9.93 -11.86 -9.59
C ALA A 30 -9.51 -13.08 -10.43
N LYS A 31 -8.72 -14.01 -9.87
CA LYS A 31 -8.45 -15.30 -10.51
C LYS A 31 -9.64 -16.25 -10.45
N ALA A 32 -10.37 -16.25 -9.34
CA ALA A 32 -11.57 -17.08 -9.16
C ALA A 32 -12.77 -16.55 -9.95
N PHE A 33 -12.84 -15.23 -10.15
CA PHE A 33 -13.92 -14.52 -10.82
C PHE A 33 -13.34 -13.57 -11.88
N PRO A 34 -13.05 -14.06 -13.10
CA PRO A 34 -12.39 -13.27 -14.15
C PRO A 34 -13.17 -12.03 -14.61
N GLU A 35 -14.47 -11.97 -14.33
CA GLU A 35 -15.31 -10.81 -14.60
C GLU A 35 -15.05 -9.63 -13.64
N LEU A 36 -14.37 -9.86 -12.52
CA LEU A 36 -14.04 -8.82 -11.56
C LEU A 36 -12.82 -8.03 -12.01
N LYS A 37 -12.97 -6.70 -12.06
CA LYS A 37 -11.86 -5.78 -12.28
C LYS A 37 -11.16 -5.48 -10.95
N ARG A 38 -9.85 -5.73 -10.86
CA ARG A 38 -9.03 -5.23 -9.76
C ARG A 38 -8.92 -3.70 -9.82
N VAL A 39 -9.13 -3.05 -8.69
CA VAL A 39 -9.02 -1.60 -8.51
C VAL A 39 -8.14 -1.29 -7.29
N ALA A 40 -7.43 -0.18 -7.36
CA ALA A 40 -6.60 0.34 -6.28
C ALA A 40 -7.05 1.75 -5.92
N GLY A 41 -6.85 2.16 -4.67
CA GLY A 41 -7.14 3.51 -4.24
C GLY A 41 -7.12 3.66 -2.73
N TRP A 42 -8.08 4.39 -2.20
CA TRP A 42 -8.19 4.63 -0.76
C TRP A 42 -9.57 4.30 -0.22
N VAL A 43 -9.57 3.62 0.91
CA VAL A 43 -10.76 3.45 1.74
C VAL A 43 -10.75 4.53 2.82
N VAL A 44 -11.89 5.18 3.00
CA VAL A 44 -12.15 6.06 4.15
C VAL A 44 -13.13 5.33 5.06
N PHE A 45 -12.76 5.24 6.33
CA PHE A 45 -13.49 4.57 7.39
C PHE A 45 -13.43 5.44 8.64
N LYS A 46 -14.21 5.11 9.67
CA LYS A 46 -14.27 5.93 10.90
C LYS A 46 -12.90 6.17 11.56
N GLY A 47 -11.95 5.25 11.39
CA GLY A 47 -10.59 5.36 11.91
C GLY A 47 -9.60 6.13 11.02
N GLY A 48 -10.01 6.63 9.85
CA GLY A 48 -9.16 7.42 8.96
C GLY A 48 -9.22 6.98 7.49
N ARG A 49 -8.09 7.12 6.80
CA ARG A 49 -7.93 6.76 5.38
C ARG A 49 -6.74 5.82 5.22
N SER A 50 -6.89 4.77 4.42
CA SER A 50 -5.82 3.83 4.10
C SER A 50 -5.79 3.52 2.61
N GLU A 51 -4.58 3.32 2.07
CA GLU A 51 -4.40 2.67 0.77
C GLU A 51 -5.02 1.27 0.80
N HIS A 52 -5.66 0.89 -0.31
CA HIS A 52 -6.41 -0.35 -0.39
C HIS A 52 -6.57 -0.86 -1.82
N PHE A 53 -6.84 -2.16 -1.94
CA PHE A 53 -7.23 -2.81 -3.18
C PHE A 53 -8.59 -3.48 -2.99
N TRP A 54 -9.44 -3.42 -4.02
CA TRP A 54 -10.75 -4.09 -4.06
C TRP A 54 -11.07 -4.56 -5.48
N CYS A 55 -12.17 -5.29 -5.64
CA CYS A 55 -12.72 -5.67 -6.93
C CYS A 55 -13.95 -4.82 -7.27
N VAL A 56 -14.20 -4.60 -8.56
CA VAL A 56 -15.43 -3.99 -9.08
C VAL A 56 -16.04 -4.94 -10.10
N THR A 57 -17.33 -5.21 -9.95
CA THR A 57 -18.12 -6.03 -10.90
C THR A 57 -18.41 -5.25 -12.18
N PRO A 58 -18.83 -5.92 -13.27
CA PRO A 58 -19.17 -5.25 -14.53
C PRO A 58 -20.28 -4.18 -14.42
N ASP A 59 -21.17 -4.32 -13.43
CA ASP A 59 -22.24 -3.35 -13.15
C ASP A 59 -21.80 -2.18 -12.24
N GLY A 60 -20.53 -2.15 -11.83
CA GLY A 60 -19.94 -1.09 -11.01
C GLY A 60 -20.04 -1.33 -9.50
N SER A 61 -20.61 -2.44 -9.04
CA SER A 61 -20.68 -2.77 -7.61
C SER A 61 -19.29 -3.09 -7.03
N ILE A 62 -19.04 -2.63 -5.80
CA ILE A 62 -17.79 -2.87 -5.09
C ILE A 62 -17.84 -4.24 -4.39
N VAL A 63 -16.80 -5.02 -4.59
CA VAL A 63 -16.58 -6.30 -3.91
C VAL A 63 -15.21 -6.25 -3.23
N ASP A 64 -15.22 -6.11 -1.90
CA ASP A 64 -13.99 -6.01 -1.10
C ASP A 64 -13.86 -7.21 -0.15
N PRO A 65 -12.97 -8.17 -0.47
CA PRO A 65 -12.80 -9.38 0.34
C PRO A 65 -12.18 -9.12 1.71
N THR A 66 -11.73 -7.90 1.97
CA THR A 66 -11.04 -7.50 3.20
C THR A 66 -11.70 -6.30 3.88
N ALA A 67 -12.94 -5.97 3.49
CA ALA A 67 -13.75 -4.87 4.04
C ALA A 67 -13.87 -4.93 5.58
N SER A 68 -13.96 -6.14 6.13
CA SER A 68 -14.11 -6.37 7.58
C SER A 68 -12.97 -5.82 8.42
N GLN A 69 -11.80 -5.51 7.85
CA GLN A 69 -10.68 -4.93 8.59
C GLN A 69 -10.90 -3.47 9.04
N PHE A 70 -11.88 -2.77 8.44
CA PHE A 70 -12.08 -1.33 8.64
C PHE A 70 -13.21 -0.98 9.61
N GLY A 71 -13.99 -1.97 10.07
CA GLY A 71 -15.17 -1.75 10.90
C GLY A 71 -16.25 -0.99 10.13
N GLU A 72 -16.31 0.34 10.30
CA GLU A 72 -17.29 1.21 9.66
C GLU A 72 -16.70 1.90 8.42
N LEU A 73 -17.01 1.34 7.25
CA LEU A 73 -16.65 1.88 5.94
C LEU A 73 -17.53 3.06 5.56
N LEU A 74 -16.90 4.15 5.12
CA LEU A 74 -17.61 5.37 4.70
C LEU A 74 -17.62 5.54 3.18
N ARG A 75 -16.48 5.33 2.51
CA ARG A 75 -16.35 5.52 1.05
C ARG A 75 -15.07 4.91 0.48
N TYR A 76 -15.12 4.57 -0.80
CA TYR A 76 -13.98 4.16 -1.63
C TYR A 76 -13.62 5.29 -2.61
N HIS A 77 -12.34 5.53 -2.80
CA HIS A 77 -11.79 6.49 -3.76
C HIS A 77 -10.80 5.80 -4.67
N GLU A 78 -11.20 5.54 -5.91
CA GLU A 78 -10.32 4.96 -6.92
C GLU A 78 -9.12 5.88 -7.21
N PHE A 79 -7.95 5.28 -7.29
CA PHE A 79 -6.73 5.96 -7.71
C PHE A 79 -6.82 6.37 -9.19
N GLN A 80 -6.39 7.59 -9.50
CA GLN A 80 -6.28 8.07 -10.87
C GLN A 80 -4.79 8.09 -11.28
N PRO A 81 -4.42 7.47 -12.42
CA PRO A 81 -3.06 7.53 -12.94
C PRO A 81 -2.52 8.95 -13.06
N GLY A 82 -1.26 9.16 -12.67
CA GLY A 82 -0.64 10.48 -12.55
C GLY A 82 -0.89 11.18 -11.21
N GLY A 83 -1.67 10.58 -10.31
CA GLY A 83 -1.86 11.07 -8.96
C GLY A 83 -0.58 11.04 -8.13
N GLU A 84 -0.38 12.07 -7.30
CA GLU A 84 0.70 12.11 -6.33
C GLU A 84 0.37 11.25 -5.10
N VAL A 85 1.26 10.32 -4.78
CA VAL A 85 1.08 9.38 -3.65
C VAL A 85 2.37 9.25 -2.87
N ARG A 86 2.28 8.78 -1.63
CA ARG A 86 3.46 8.53 -0.80
C ARG A 86 4.14 7.24 -1.26
N VAL A 87 5.33 7.36 -1.83
CA VAL A 87 6.12 6.23 -2.36
C VAL A 87 7.17 5.71 -1.37
N GLY A 88 7.39 6.41 -0.26
CA GLY A 88 8.35 6.00 0.75
C GLY A 88 8.47 6.92 1.95
N ARG A 89 9.51 6.67 2.75
CA ARG A 89 9.95 7.51 3.86
C ARG A 89 11.43 7.82 3.66
N CYS A 90 11.81 9.08 3.79
CA CYS A 90 13.21 9.48 3.71
C CYS A 90 14.00 8.85 4.87
N MET A 91 15.13 8.23 4.54
CA MET A 91 16.02 7.62 5.52
C MET A 91 16.82 8.65 6.33
N ASN A 92 16.96 9.89 5.84
CA ASN A 92 17.63 10.98 6.54
C ASN A 92 16.66 11.71 7.50
N CYS A 93 15.72 12.49 6.96
CA CYS A 93 14.84 13.33 7.78
C CYS A 93 13.59 12.60 8.31
N GLY A 94 13.25 11.42 7.78
CA GLY A 94 12.05 10.69 8.16
C GLY A 94 10.75 11.17 7.51
N ASP A 95 10.78 12.15 6.61
CA ASP A 95 9.57 12.65 5.93
C ASP A 95 9.01 11.67 4.90
N GLY A 96 7.75 11.88 4.51
CA GLY A 96 7.15 11.16 3.40
C GLY A 96 7.78 11.58 2.07
N ILE A 97 8.11 10.60 1.22
CA ILE A 97 8.50 10.86 -0.16
C ILE A 97 7.25 10.71 -1.01
N TYR A 98 6.94 11.74 -1.81
CA TYR A 98 5.78 11.79 -2.67
C TYR A 98 6.21 11.83 -4.14
N ALA A 99 5.48 11.13 -4.99
CA ALA A 99 5.71 11.14 -6.42
C ALA A 99 4.42 10.86 -7.18
N GLN A 100 4.34 11.36 -8.41
CA GLN A 100 3.32 10.96 -9.36
C GLN A 100 3.63 9.55 -9.85
N VAL A 101 2.64 8.67 -9.75
CA VAL A 101 2.75 7.27 -10.20
C VAL A 101 1.65 6.92 -11.17
N GLN A 102 1.85 5.90 -12.00
CA GLN A 102 0.80 5.39 -12.88
C GLN A 102 -0.08 4.34 -12.19
N GLY A 103 0.37 3.77 -11.07
CA GLY A 103 -0.40 2.84 -10.24
C GLY A 103 0.09 2.84 -8.78
N LEU A 104 -0.78 2.50 -7.83
CA LEU A 104 -0.43 2.45 -6.40
C LEU A 104 0.56 1.33 -6.04
N ASP A 105 0.68 0.31 -6.88
CA ASP A 105 1.69 -0.74 -6.77
C ASP A 105 2.98 -0.44 -7.55
N ASP A 106 3.06 0.71 -8.21
CA ASP A 106 4.26 1.14 -8.93
C ASP A 106 5.38 1.53 -7.95
N ARG A 107 6.44 0.74 -7.95
CA ARG A 107 7.65 0.95 -7.12
C ARG A 107 8.74 1.72 -7.87
N SER A 108 8.57 2.06 -9.15
CA SER A 108 9.60 2.74 -9.94
C SER A 108 9.94 4.13 -9.40
N ALA A 109 8.99 4.78 -8.73
CA ALA A 109 9.17 6.07 -8.08
C ALA A 109 9.74 5.97 -6.65
N ALA A 110 10.00 4.77 -6.13
CA ALA A 110 10.55 4.60 -4.79
C ALA A 110 11.95 5.22 -4.69
N ARG A 111 12.18 5.98 -3.61
CA ARG A 111 13.46 6.62 -3.31
C ARG A 111 13.79 6.42 -1.84
N SER A 112 15.08 6.41 -1.52
CA SER A 112 15.56 6.32 -0.14
C SER A 112 15.65 7.69 0.55
N VAL A 113 15.68 8.77 -0.23
CA VAL A 113 15.84 10.15 0.26
C VAL A 113 14.91 11.10 -0.49
N CYS A 114 14.42 12.14 0.19
CA CYS A 114 13.47 13.09 -0.38
C CYS A 114 14.13 14.17 -1.25
N THR A 115 15.34 14.61 -0.90
CA THR A 115 16.07 15.66 -1.62
C THR A 115 17.56 15.31 -1.78
N PRO A 116 18.28 15.95 -2.73
CA PRO A 116 19.73 15.84 -2.85
C PRO A 116 20.49 16.22 -1.57
N GLU A 117 19.99 17.20 -0.81
CA GLU A 117 20.58 17.62 0.46
C GLU A 117 20.47 16.49 1.50
N CYS A 118 19.29 15.87 1.61
CA CYS A 118 19.11 14.69 2.45
C CYS A 118 19.98 13.50 2.01
N ALA A 119 20.32 13.39 0.72
CA ALA A 119 21.24 12.38 0.23
C ALA A 119 22.67 12.64 0.73
N GLN A 120 23.14 13.89 0.61
CA GLN A 120 24.48 14.31 1.02
C GLN A 120 24.67 14.19 2.53
N GLU A 121 23.68 14.63 3.33
CA GLU A 121 23.73 14.53 4.79
C GLU A 121 23.78 13.07 5.27
N LEU A 122 22.95 12.20 4.66
CA LEU A 122 22.94 10.77 4.99
C LEU A 122 24.28 10.09 4.62
N GLU A 123 24.85 10.43 3.46
CA GLU A 123 26.15 9.90 3.06
C GLU A 123 27.27 10.37 4.01
N ALA A 124 27.23 11.63 4.42
CA ALA A 124 28.19 12.20 5.37
C ALA A 124 28.10 11.51 6.74
N SER A 125 26.88 11.26 7.26
CA SER A 125 26.70 10.60 8.56
C SER A 125 27.20 9.16 8.53
N LEU A 126 26.89 8.40 7.47
CA LEU A 126 27.33 7.02 7.31
C LEU A 126 28.86 6.92 7.14
N SER A 127 29.47 7.89 6.47
CA SER A 127 30.92 7.95 6.27
C SER A 127 31.67 8.26 7.57
N PHE A 128 31.10 9.13 8.42
CA PHE A 128 31.65 9.46 9.73
C PHE A 128 31.58 8.25 10.70
N GLU A 129 30.42 7.59 10.77
CA GLU A 129 30.27 6.37 11.59
C GLU A 129 31.19 5.24 11.12
N ALA A 130 31.36 5.07 9.81
CA ALA A 130 32.28 4.09 9.25
C ALA A 130 33.75 4.39 9.57
N PHE A 131 34.11 5.67 9.75
CA PHE A 131 35.43 6.09 10.17
C PHE A 131 35.65 5.83 11.67
N GLU A 132 34.70 6.17 12.54
CA GLU A 132 34.79 5.91 13.98
C GLU A 132 34.90 4.40 14.29
N LEU A 133 34.13 3.55 13.60
CA LEU A 133 34.18 2.09 13.77
C LEU A 133 35.52 1.47 13.34
N ARG A 134 36.29 2.15 12.48
CA ARG A 134 37.61 1.69 12.02
C ARG A 134 38.77 2.30 12.80
N GLY A 135 38.49 3.21 13.74
CA GLY A 135 39.47 4.12 14.33
C GLY A 135 39.66 4.04 15.84
N ALA A 136 39.19 2.99 16.53
CA ALA A 136 39.56 2.75 17.92
C ALA A 136 40.80 1.83 17.98
N PRO A 137 42.05 2.36 18.04
CA PRO A 137 43.17 1.56 18.50
C PRO A 137 42.90 1.16 19.96
N THR A 138 43.02 -0.14 20.23
CA THR A 138 43.11 -0.69 21.59
C THR A 138 44.51 -0.49 22.14
#